data_AF-A0A1W1HLG8-F1
#
_entry.id   AF-A0A1W1HLG8-F1
#
_cell.length_a   1.000
_cell.length_b   1.000
_cell.length_c   1.000
_cell.angle_alpha   90.00
_cell.angle_beta   90.00
_cell.angle_gamma   90.00
#
_symmetry.space_group_name_H-M   'P 1'
#
loop_
_entity.id
_entity.type
_entity.pdbx_description
1 polymer ?
#
loop_
_entity_poly.entity_id
_entity_poly.type
_entity_poly.pdbx_seq_one_letter_code
_entity_poly.pdbx_strand_id
1 'polypeptide(L)'
;MSVDNEKESVRSLLRRAFLSWRGDSNSPALDHDGCLEMRAKLFTVRPEDIEYFLPQVLEDLLDTHTNNAGDSQDAETVVDFLDVPTLELDAEFIREKWGRETLAKFRSDAKNLRSAKQAALAGVTRDQAQAICQWLKYARTWGDLEWNMDSVESALSYWSKRVASHLSV
;
A
#
# COMPACT_ATOMS: atom_id res chain seq x y z
N MET A 1 21.68 10.86 6.70
CA MET A 1 20.58 11.84 6.54
C MET A 1 19.74 11.78 7.80
N SER A 2 19.23 12.91 8.31
CA SER A 2 18.29 12.87 9.45
C SER A 2 16.97 12.24 9.03
N VAL A 3 16.26 11.60 9.96
CA VAL A 3 14.94 10.99 9.75
C VAL A 3 13.94 12.01 9.18
N ASP A 4 14.00 13.26 9.66
CA ASP A 4 13.16 14.36 9.17
C ASP A 4 13.40 14.68 7.68
N ASN A 5 14.65 14.59 7.21
CA ASN A 5 14.97 14.84 5.80
C ASN A 5 14.44 13.72 4.89
N GLU A 6 14.40 12.49 5.38
CA GLU A 6 13.84 11.36 4.65
C GLU A 6 12.31 11.44 4.56
N LYS A 7 11.64 11.77 5.68
CA LYS A 7 10.20 12.03 5.71
C LYS A 7 9.78 13.10 4.69
N GLU A 8 10.44 14.26 4.70
CA GLU A 8 10.11 15.34 3.76
C GLU A 8 10.39 14.95 2.30
N SER A 9 11.41 14.11 2.06
CA SER A 9 11.70 13.59 0.73
C SER A 9 10.55 12.71 0.22
N VAL A 10 10.08 11.77 1.04
CA VAL A 10 8.94 10.90 0.72
C VAL A 10 7.67 11.72 0.49
N ARG A 11 7.38 12.67 1.37
CA ARG A 11 6.23 13.57 1.23
C ARG A 11 6.27 14.35 -0.09
N SER A 12 7.44 14.89 -0.44
CA SER A 12 7.62 15.61 -1.70
C SER A 12 7.39 14.72 -2.92
N LEU A 13 7.78 13.45 -2.86
CA LEU A 13 7.51 12.46 -3.92
C LEU A 13 6.02 12.18 -4.05
N LEU A 14 5.31 11.95 -2.95
CA LEU A 14 3.85 11.74 -2.95
C LEU A 14 3.14 12.94 -3.58
N ARG A 15 3.44 14.16 -3.13
CA ARG A 15 2.83 15.39 -3.66
C ARG A 15 3.06 15.57 -5.16
N ARG A 16 4.26 15.26 -5.64
CA ARG A 16 4.61 15.40 -7.05
C ARG A 16 3.97 14.31 -7.91
N ALA A 17 3.89 13.08 -7.42
CA ALA A 17 3.34 11.96 -8.17
C ALA A 17 1.81 11.99 -8.26
N PHE A 18 1.16 12.53 -7.22
CA PHE A 18 -0.28 12.70 -7.15
C PHE A 18 -0.60 14.20 -7.22
N LEU A 19 -0.44 14.84 -8.38
CA LEU A 19 -0.77 16.27 -8.52
C LEU A 19 -2.28 16.49 -8.76
N SER A 20 -2.96 15.51 -9.35
CA SER A 20 -4.36 15.59 -9.77
C SER A 20 -5.34 15.84 -8.62
N TRP A 21 -5.10 15.28 -7.42
CA TRP A 21 -6.03 15.40 -6.29
C TRP A 21 -6.07 16.78 -5.63
N ARG A 22 -5.04 17.62 -5.82
CA ARG A 22 -5.01 18.99 -5.26
C ARG A 22 -5.71 20.02 -6.15
N GLY A 23 -6.14 19.64 -7.35
CA GLY A 23 -6.68 20.55 -8.36
C GLY A 23 -8.20 20.69 -8.39
N ASP A 24 -8.95 19.80 -7.71
CA ASP A 24 -10.41 19.88 -7.70
C ASP A 24 -10.91 20.64 -6.47
N SER A 25 -11.31 21.89 -6.68
CA SER A 25 -11.90 22.77 -5.66
C SER A 25 -13.12 22.17 -4.94
N ASN A 26 -13.73 21.12 -5.52
CA ASN A 26 -14.91 20.45 -4.98
C ASN A 26 -14.60 19.27 -4.06
N SER A 27 -13.34 18.84 -3.98
CA SER A 27 -12.92 17.73 -3.13
C SER A 27 -11.98 18.27 -2.04
N PRO A 28 -12.49 18.54 -0.82
CA PRO A 28 -11.71 19.13 0.25
C PRO A 28 -10.69 18.13 0.80
N ALA A 29 -9.48 18.62 1.08
CA ALA A 29 -8.46 17.83 1.74
C ALA A 29 -9.00 17.22 3.04
N LEU A 30 -8.70 15.94 3.27
CA LEU A 30 -9.03 15.24 4.50
C LEU A 30 -8.24 15.85 5.66
N ASP A 31 -8.90 16.01 6.79
CA ASP A 31 -8.23 16.17 8.07
C ASP A 31 -7.76 14.80 8.61
N HIS A 32 -7.16 14.80 9.79
CA HIS A 32 -6.65 13.56 10.39
C HIS A 32 -7.75 12.51 10.59
N ASP A 33 -8.92 12.92 11.09
CA ASP A 33 -10.05 12.01 11.32
C ASP A 33 -10.58 11.41 10.00
N GLY A 34 -10.66 12.24 8.94
CA GLY A 34 -10.97 11.77 7.59
C GLY A 34 -9.92 10.79 7.05
N CYS A 35 -8.64 11.03 7.30
CA CYS A 35 -7.58 10.09 6.95
C CYS A 35 -7.71 8.77 7.70
N LEU A 36 -7.99 8.79 9.01
CA LEU A 36 -8.24 7.59 9.81
C LEU A 36 -9.42 6.78 9.26
N GLU A 37 -10.55 7.44 8.98
CA GLU A 37 -11.71 6.78 8.38
C GLU A 37 -11.37 6.13 7.03
N MET A 38 -10.56 6.82 6.22
CA MET A 38 -10.16 6.31 4.92
C MET A 38 -9.18 5.15 4.99
N ARG A 39 -8.28 5.08 6.00
CA ARG A 39 -7.37 3.92 6.20
C ARG A 39 -8.14 2.61 6.27
N ALA A 40 -9.20 2.58 7.08
CA ALA A 40 -10.06 1.41 7.24
C ALA A 40 -10.91 1.09 5.99
N LYS A 41 -11.13 2.08 5.11
CA LYS A 41 -12.03 1.97 3.95
C LYS A 41 -11.34 1.81 2.61
N LEU A 42 -10.00 1.85 2.53
CA LEU A 42 -9.26 1.79 1.25
C LEU A 42 -9.72 0.63 0.34
N PHE A 43 -10.02 -0.54 0.89
CA PHE A 43 -10.51 -1.70 0.13
C PHE A 43 -11.88 -1.51 -0.54
N THR A 44 -12.65 -0.52 -0.10
CA THR A 44 -13.99 -0.20 -0.60
C THR A 44 -14.02 1.04 -1.49
N VAL A 45 -12.88 1.74 -1.58
CA VAL A 45 -12.73 2.92 -2.43
C VAL A 45 -12.83 2.48 -3.89
N ARG A 46 -13.61 3.23 -4.68
CA ARG A 46 -13.73 2.96 -6.10
C ARG A 46 -12.39 3.24 -6.79
N PRO A 47 -11.99 2.45 -7.82
CA PRO A 47 -10.70 2.63 -8.48
C PRO A 47 -10.40 4.07 -8.92
N GLU A 48 -11.42 4.79 -9.41
CA GLU A 48 -11.32 6.19 -9.83
C GLU A 48 -11.02 7.19 -8.69
N ASP A 49 -11.36 6.84 -7.44
CA ASP A 49 -11.18 7.71 -6.28
C ASP A 49 -9.86 7.41 -5.53
N ILE A 50 -9.14 6.33 -5.89
CA ILE A 50 -7.88 5.94 -5.23
C ILE A 50 -6.83 7.04 -5.36
N GLU A 51 -6.72 7.66 -6.53
CA GLU A 51 -5.76 8.75 -6.77
C GLU A 51 -6.00 9.97 -5.87
N TYR A 52 -7.24 10.13 -5.39
CA TYR A 52 -7.63 11.19 -4.48
C TYR A 52 -7.32 10.84 -3.03
N PHE A 53 -7.77 9.68 -2.55
CA PHE A 53 -7.68 9.33 -1.12
C PHE A 53 -6.33 8.77 -0.70
N LEU A 54 -5.71 7.93 -1.53
CA LEU A 54 -4.46 7.25 -1.16
C LEU A 54 -3.33 8.21 -0.77
N PRO A 55 -2.97 9.26 -1.56
CA PRO A 55 -1.85 10.13 -1.19
C PRO A 55 -2.09 10.88 0.13
N GLN A 56 -3.33 11.23 0.46
CA GLN A 56 -3.69 11.90 1.71
C GLN A 56 -3.47 10.98 2.91
N VAL A 57 -3.94 9.74 2.82
CA VAL A 57 -3.73 8.71 3.84
C VAL A 57 -2.24 8.43 4.04
N LEU A 58 -1.47 8.32 2.96
CA LEU A 58 -0.02 8.08 3.04
C LEU A 58 0.72 9.27 3.64
N GLU A 59 0.37 10.51 3.26
CA GLU A 59 0.96 11.73 3.85
C GLU A 59 0.64 11.84 5.35
N ASP A 60 -0.61 11.60 5.75
CA ASP A 60 -1.03 11.65 7.16
C ASP A 60 -0.32 10.59 8.02
N LEU A 61 -0.12 9.38 7.49
CA LEU A 61 0.66 8.34 8.17
C LEU A 61 2.13 8.72 8.39
N LEU A 62 2.73 9.56 7.53
CA LEU A 62 4.11 10.03 7.76
C LEU A 62 4.23 10.89 9.03
N ASP A 63 3.14 11.53 9.46
CA ASP A 63 3.15 12.45 10.61
C ASP A 63 2.54 11.84 11.88
N THR A 64 1.72 10.80 11.72
CA THR A 64 0.90 10.25 12.80
C THR A 64 1.36 8.88 13.27
N HIS A 65 2.30 8.25 12.58
CA HIS A 65 2.84 6.98 13.03
C HIS A 65 3.56 7.12 14.37
N THR A 66 3.40 6.12 15.25
CA THR A 66 3.84 6.22 16.64
C THR A 66 5.16 5.50 16.92
N ASN A 67 5.61 4.63 16.01
CA ASN A 67 6.67 3.64 16.18
C ASN A 67 6.39 2.56 17.24
N ASN A 68 5.18 2.49 17.78
CA ASN A 68 4.77 1.43 18.68
C ASN A 68 3.85 0.45 17.94
N ALA A 69 4.17 -0.83 18.00
CA ALA A 69 3.39 -1.89 17.35
C ALA A 69 1.90 -1.82 17.75
N GLY A 70 1.02 -1.67 16.77
CA GLY A 70 -0.44 -1.61 16.97
C GLY A 70 -1.02 -0.27 17.42
N ASP A 71 -0.20 0.75 17.74
CA ASP A 71 -0.68 2.05 18.21
C ASP A 71 -1.05 3.00 17.04
N SER A 72 -0.44 2.82 15.87
CA SER A 72 -0.86 3.53 14.65
C SER A 72 -2.12 2.91 14.07
N GLN A 73 -3.25 3.53 14.38
CA GLN A 73 -4.55 3.06 13.94
C GLN A 73 -4.59 2.79 12.42
N ASP A 74 -4.96 1.55 12.09
CA ASP A 74 -5.18 1.03 10.73
C ASP A 74 -3.97 1.15 9.77
N ALA A 75 -2.75 1.39 10.27
CA ALA A 75 -1.54 1.46 9.43
C ALA A 75 -1.29 0.15 8.67
N GLU A 76 -1.54 -0.99 9.32
CA GLU A 76 -1.45 -2.31 8.69
C GLU A 76 -2.45 -2.48 7.54
N THR A 77 -3.67 -1.95 7.68
CA THR A 77 -4.71 -2.02 6.63
C THR A 77 -4.26 -1.27 5.38
N VAL A 78 -3.53 -0.16 5.54
CA VAL A 78 -2.96 0.58 4.40
C VAL A 78 -1.88 -0.23 3.69
N VAL A 79 -0.98 -0.87 4.44
CA VAL A 79 0.04 -1.75 3.87
C VAL A 79 -0.61 -2.94 3.17
N ASP A 80 -1.59 -3.57 3.80
CA ASP A 80 -2.32 -4.69 3.23
C ASP A 80 -3.04 -4.28 1.94
N PHE A 81 -3.62 -3.08 1.88
CA PHE A 81 -4.21 -2.56 0.65
C PHE A 81 -3.18 -2.45 -0.48
N LEU A 82 -1.98 -1.94 -0.16
CA LEU A 82 -0.86 -1.80 -1.09
C LEU A 82 -0.17 -3.14 -1.44
N ASP A 83 -0.35 -4.18 -0.62
CA ASP A 83 0.15 -5.52 -0.89
C ASP A 83 -0.69 -6.21 -1.97
N VAL A 84 -0.21 -6.16 -3.20
CA VAL A 84 -0.74 -6.98 -4.29
C VAL A 84 -0.03 -8.32 -4.24
N PRO A 85 -0.68 -9.42 -3.79
CA PRO A 85 0.01 -10.65 -3.47
C PRO A 85 0.81 -11.17 -4.67
N THR A 86 2.13 -11.19 -4.53
CA THR A 86 3.03 -11.74 -5.56
C THR A 86 3.83 -12.94 -5.09
N LEU A 87 3.84 -13.21 -3.78
CA LEU A 87 4.51 -14.34 -3.20
C LEU A 87 3.77 -15.63 -3.53
N GLU A 88 4.53 -16.69 -3.80
CA GLU A 88 3.99 -18.01 -4.02
C GLU A 88 3.55 -18.61 -2.68
N LEU A 89 2.35 -19.22 -2.68
CA LEU A 89 1.88 -20.00 -1.53
C LEU A 89 2.82 -21.18 -1.31
N ASP A 90 3.14 -21.49 -0.05
CA ASP A 90 3.80 -22.75 0.31
C ASP A 90 2.82 -23.91 0.10
N ALA A 91 2.79 -24.37 -1.15
CA ALA A 91 1.85 -25.39 -1.59
C ALA A 91 2.12 -26.74 -0.93
N GLU A 92 3.36 -27.02 -0.51
CA GLU A 92 3.72 -28.26 0.15
C GLU A 92 3.19 -28.28 1.57
N PHE A 93 3.52 -27.24 2.37
CA PHE A 93 3.01 -27.09 3.72
C PHE A 93 1.48 -27.09 3.77
N ILE A 94 0.82 -26.32 2.90
CA ILE A 94 -0.64 -26.21 2.90
C ILE A 94 -1.27 -27.57 2.57
N ARG A 95 -0.71 -28.28 1.58
CA ARG A 95 -1.20 -29.61 1.19
C ARG A 95 -1.04 -30.63 2.31
N GLU A 96 0.08 -30.62 3.02
CA GLU A 96 0.35 -31.53 4.13
C GLU A 96 -0.55 -31.26 5.33
N LYS A 97 -0.73 -29.99 5.69
CA LYS A 97 -1.47 -29.61 6.89
C LYS A 97 -2.99 -29.62 6.71
N TRP A 98 -3.49 -29.27 5.52
CA TRP A 98 -4.94 -29.08 5.28
C TRP A 98 -5.49 -29.77 4.03
N GLY A 99 -4.65 -30.50 3.28
CA GLY A 99 -5.08 -31.29 2.13
C GLY A 99 -5.20 -30.50 0.81
N ARG A 100 -5.49 -31.25 -0.27
CA ARG A 100 -5.51 -30.72 -1.65
C ARG A 100 -6.67 -29.75 -1.93
N GLU A 101 -7.84 -29.99 -1.34
CA GLU A 101 -9.02 -29.14 -1.54
C GLU A 101 -8.78 -27.73 -0.96
N THR A 102 -8.24 -27.68 0.26
CA THR A 102 -7.83 -26.44 0.91
C THR A 102 -6.76 -25.71 0.10
N LEU A 103 -5.72 -26.41 -0.38
CA LEU A 103 -4.72 -25.80 -1.27
C LEU A 103 -5.35 -25.19 -2.54
N ALA A 104 -6.30 -25.89 -3.16
CA ALA A 104 -7.00 -25.37 -4.34
C ALA A 104 -7.79 -24.08 -4.02
N LYS A 105 -8.45 -24.04 -2.85
CA LYS A 105 -9.14 -22.85 -2.36
C LYS A 105 -8.17 -21.69 -2.13
N PHE A 106 -7.08 -21.90 -1.40
CA PHE A 106 -6.05 -20.87 -1.18
C PHE A 106 -5.51 -20.29 -2.49
N ARG A 107 -5.24 -21.14 -3.49
CA ARG A 107 -4.80 -20.71 -4.82
C ARG A 107 -5.84 -19.85 -5.53
N SER A 108 -7.11 -20.26 -5.46
CA SER A 108 -8.23 -19.52 -6.05
C SER A 108 -8.39 -18.16 -5.38
N ASP A 109 -8.38 -18.12 -4.05
CA ASP A 109 -8.55 -16.89 -3.26
C ASP A 109 -7.40 -15.92 -3.49
N ALA A 110 -6.15 -16.39 -3.47
CA ALA A 110 -4.97 -15.58 -3.77
C ALA A 110 -5.01 -15.01 -5.20
N LYS A 111 -5.43 -15.81 -6.18
CA LYS A 111 -5.61 -15.36 -7.57
C LYS A 111 -6.68 -14.27 -7.67
N ASN A 112 -7.84 -14.48 -7.05
CA ASN A 112 -8.95 -13.53 -7.06
C ASN A 112 -8.56 -12.20 -6.39
N LEU A 113 -7.93 -12.26 -5.22
CA LEU A 113 -7.44 -11.09 -4.51
C LEU A 113 -6.41 -10.31 -5.34
N ARG A 114 -5.44 -11.01 -5.95
CA ARG A 114 -4.45 -10.41 -6.83
C ARG A 114 -5.09 -9.71 -8.01
N SER A 115 -6.01 -10.38 -8.71
CA SER A 115 -6.72 -9.81 -9.86
C SER A 115 -7.55 -8.58 -9.46
N ALA A 116 -8.26 -8.63 -8.34
CA ALA A 116 -9.05 -7.50 -7.84
C ALA A 116 -8.17 -6.29 -7.51
N LYS A 117 -7.07 -6.48 -6.77
CA LYS A 117 -6.15 -5.39 -6.44
C LYS A 117 -5.41 -4.84 -7.67
N GLN A 118 -5.01 -5.71 -8.60
CA GLN A 118 -4.40 -5.27 -9.86
C GLN A 118 -5.36 -4.40 -10.68
N ALA A 119 -6.65 -4.75 -10.71
CA ALA A 119 -7.67 -3.95 -11.38
C ALA A 119 -7.88 -2.60 -10.68
N ALA A 120 -8.03 -2.61 -9.35
CA ALA A 120 -8.20 -1.38 -8.57
C ALA A 120 -7.01 -0.42 -8.74
N LEU A 121 -5.79 -0.95 -8.74
CA LEU A 121 -4.56 -0.17 -8.86
C LEU A 121 -4.08 -0.05 -10.32
N ALA A 122 -4.88 -0.40 -11.33
CA ALA A 122 -4.45 -0.40 -12.72
C ALA A 122 -4.07 1.01 -13.21
N GLY A 123 -4.79 2.04 -12.76
CA GLY A 123 -4.55 3.44 -13.10
C GLY A 123 -3.23 4.02 -12.55
N VAL A 124 -2.60 3.34 -11.58
CA VAL A 124 -1.41 3.86 -10.92
C VAL A 124 -0.23 3.99 -11.90
N THR A 125 0.21 5.22 -12.12
CA THR A 125 1.32 5.58 -13.00
C THR A 125 2.67 5.13 -12.44
N ARG A 126 3.72 5.19 -13.25
CA ARG A 126 5.09 4.90 -12.81
C ARG A 126 5.55 5.80 -11.67
N ASP A 127 5.27 7.10 -11.76
CA ASP A 127 5.69 8.08 -10.74
C ASP A 127 4.96 7.85 -9.42
N GLN A 128 3.66 7.54 -9.48
CA GLN A 128 2.87 7.16 -8.30
C GLN A 128 3.39 5.85 -7.70
N ALA A 129 3.68 4.83 -8.52
CA ALA A 129 4.28 3.58 -8.07
C ALA A 129 5.65 3.81 -7.40
N GLN A 130 6.47 4.73 -7.93
CA GLN A 130 7.73 5.11 -7.32
C GLN A 130 7.54 5.81 -5.98
N ALA A 131 6.57 6.72 -5.86
CA ALA A 131 6.26 7.39 -4.60
C ALA A 131 5.78 6.40 -3.53
N ILE A 132 4.87 5.48 -3.90
CA ILE A 132 4.41 4.38 -3.03
C ILE A 132 5.58 3.50 -2.59
N CYS A 133 6.49 3.14 -3.52
CA CYS A 133 7.67 2.34 -3.19
C CYS A 133 8.59 3.05 -2.17
N GLN A 134 8.81 4.35 -2.31
CA GLN A 134 9.63 5.11 -1.36
C GLN A 134 8.91 5.26 -0.01
N TRP A 135 7.59 5.45 -0.01
CA TRP A 135 6.81 5.42 1.22
C TRP A 135 6.92 4.09 1.95
N LEU A 136 6.76 2.95 1.26
CA LEU A 136 6.91 1.63 1.85
C LEU A 136 8.33 1.37 2.39
N LYS A 137 9.37 1.87 1.72
CA LYS A 137 10.76 1.76 2.20
C LYS A 137 10.97 2.52 3.51
N TYR A 138 10.35 3.68 3.64
CA TYR A 138 10.37 4.46 4.86
C TYR A 138 9.53 3.81 5.95
N ALA A 139 8.30 3.38 5.62
CA ALA A 139 7.39 2.70 6.53
C ALA A 139 7.94 1.39 7.10
N ARG A 140 8.78 0.67 6.33
CA ARG A 140 9.51 -0.51 6.82
C ARG A 140 10.34 -0.26 8.08
N THR A 141 10.73 0.99 8.35
CA THR A 141 11.50 1.34 9.55
C THR A 141 10.62 1.58 10.78
N TRP A 142 9.29 1.58 10.62
CA TRP A 142 8.34 1.87 11.68
C TRP A 142 8.13 0.65 12.57
N GLY A 143 8.27 0.86 13.89
CA GLY A 143 7.92 -0.18 14.86
C GLY A 143 6.44 -0.58 14.80
N ASP A 144 5.57 0.28 14.27
CA ASP A 144 4.14 0.02 14.07
C ASP A 144 3.87 -1.22 13.20
N LEU A 145 4.78 -1.53 12.27
CA LEU A 145 4.61 -2.56 11.25
C LEU A 145 5.44 -3.82 11.52
N GLU A 146 6.03 -3.95 12.71
CA GLU A 146 6.93 -5.06 13.07
C GLU A 146 6.29 -6.43 12.79
N TRP A 147 5.00 -6.59 13.06
CA TRP A 147 4.28 -7.86 12.88
C TRP A 147 3.69 -8.04 11.48
N ASN A 148 3.64 -6.97 10.67
CA ASN A 148 3.13 -6.97 9.29
C ASN A 148 4.26 -6.84 8.25
N MET A 149 5.49 -7.18 8.64
CA MET A 149 6.66 -7.03 7.79
C MET A 149 6.61 -7.86 6.50
N ASP A 150 5.96 -9.02 6.51
CA ASP A 150 5.77 -9.85 5.32
C ASP A 150 4.95 -9.12 4.24
N SER A 151 3.89 -8.42 4.65
CA SER A 151 3.06 -7.61 3.75
C SER A 151 3.82 -6.38 3.24
N VAL A 152 4.63 -5.74 4.09
CA VAL A 152 5.50 -4.62 3.66
C VAL A 152 6.47 -5.08 2.57
N GLU A 153 7.16 -6.21 2.76
CA GLU A 153 8.13 -6.72 1.79
C GLU A 153 7.46 -7.24 0.51
N SER A 154 6.29 -7.88 0.63
CA SER A 154 5.48 -8.28 -0.55
C SER A 154 5.03 -7.06 -1.36
N ALA A 155 4.51 -6.02 -0.71
CA ALA A 155 4.14 -4.77 -1.35
C ALA A 155 5.36 -4.11 -2.02
N LEU A 156 6.50 -4.02 -1.32
CA LEU A 156 7.75 -3.49 -1.87
C LEU A 156 8.20 -4.24 -3.14
N SER A 157 8.13 -5.58 -3.12
CA SER A 157 8.45 -6.42 -4.27
C SER A 157 7.55 -6.11 -5.47
N TYR A 158 6.24 -5.99 -5.25
CA TYR A 158 5.28 -5.64 -6.29
C TYR A 158 5.56 -4.25 -6.89
N TRP A 159 5.63 -3.22 -6.05
CA TRP A 159 5.79 -1.84 -6.51
C TRP A 159 7.15 -1.59 -7.16
N SER A 160 8.23 -2.20 -6.64
CA SER A 160 9.56 -2.12 -7.26
C SER A 160 9.57 -2.74 -8.66
N LYS A 161 8.92 -3.90 -8.85
CA LYS A 161 8.77 -4.53 -10.17
C LYS A 161 7.95 -3.65 -11.10
N ARG A 162 6.86 -3.03 -10.61
CA ARG A 162 6.03 -2.11 -11.40
C ARG A 162 6.82 -0.88 -11.84
N VAL A 163 7.68 -0.33 -11.00
CA VAL A 163 8.56 0.79 -11.39
C VAL A 163 9.55 0.35 -12.47
N ALA A 164 10.12 -0.86 -12.36
CA ALA A 164 11.08 -1.39 -13.32
C ALA A 164 10.43 -1.81 -14.66
N SER A 165 9.22 -2.34 -14.66
CA SER A 165 8.54 -2.80 -15.88
C SER A 165 8.15 -1.66 -16.83
N HIS A 166 8.03 -0.44 -16.33
CA HIS A 166 7.81 0.76 -17.15
C HIS A 166 9.10 1.27 -17.83
N LEU A 167 10.25 0.60 -17.65
CA LEU A 167 11.49 0.83 -18.41
C LEU A 167 11.60 -0.05 -19.65
N SER A 168 10.64 -0.95 -19.86
CA SER A 168 10.62 -1.92 -20.96
C SER A 168 9.75 -1.43 -22.13
N VAL A 169 10.02 -0.22 -22.65
CA VAL A 169 9.50 0.28 -23.94
C VAL A 169 10.64 0.97 -24.68
#